data_AF-A0AAW0KZ49-F1
#
_entry.id   AF-A0AAW0KZ49-F1
#
_cell.length_a   1.000
_cell.length_b   1.000
_cell.length_c   1.000
_cell.angle_alpha   90.00
_cell.angle_beta   90.00
_cell.angle_gamma   90.00
#
_symmetry.space_group_name_H-M   'P 1'
#
loop_
_entity.id
_entity.type
_entity.pdbx_description
1 polymer ?
#
loop_
_entity_poly.entity_id
_entity_poly.type
_entity_poly.pdbx_seq_one_letter_code
_entity_poly.pdbx_strand_id
1 'polypeptide(L)'
;MVRSMVFSTTVPLRFSSIPRSVPPQFQPNQRLPLDFTNKIQHGFGGVPFLRAKPTRKLCTKAVLSEIPNQKQYPKIGAQSTGPIPPSQLIQVVMEAVNKPRNVTYKGLTDLVTETDKMSEAAILEVVKKNFDDHLILGEEGGIIGDTSSDYLWCIDPLDGTTNFAHGYPSFAVSVGVLFRGNPAAAAVVEFVGGPMCWNTRIFSATAGGGAFCNGQKIHVSETNLVERSLLVTGFGYEHDDPWATNLDLFKHFTDVSRGVRRLGAAAVDMCHVALGIAEAYWEYRLKPWDMAAGALVVYNFHFWF
;
A
#
# COMPACT_ATOMS: atom_id res chain seq x y z
N MET A 1 21.72 20.21 -7.53
CA MET A 1 21.02 19.73 -8.73
C MET A 1 21.31 18.24 -8.88
N VAL A 2 20.51 17.38 -8.24
CA VAL A 2 20.63 15.92 -8.32
C VAL A 2 19.20 15.36 -8.36
N ARG A 3 18.92 14.53 -9.38
CA ARG A 3 17.62 13.93 -9.67
C ARG A 3 17.45 12.66 -8.83
N SER A 4 16.36 12.54 -8.09
CA SER A 4 15.94 11.25 -7.52
C SER A 4 15.28 10.41 -8.61
N MET A 5 15.79 9.20 -8.81
CA MET A 5 15.24 8.22 -9.75
C MET A 5 14.14 7.41 -9.07
N VAL A 6 12.91 7.53 -9.60
CA VAL A 6 11.85 6.53 -9.42
C VAL A 6 12.08 5.46 -10.48
N PHE A 7 12.41 4.23 -10.08
CA PHE A 7 12.52 3.12 -11.00
C PHE A 7 11.14 2.62 -11.38
N SER A 8 10.69 2.97 -12.59
CA SER A 8 9.70 2.20 -13.34
C SER A 8 10.46 1.34 -14.34
N THR A 9 10.51 0.03 -14.12
CA THR A 9 11.15 -0.90 -15.05
C THR A 9 10.28 -1.06 -16.29
N THR A 10 10.71 -0.45 -17.39
CA THR A 10 10.22 -0.76 -18.75
C THR A 10 11.02 -1.95 -19.29
N VAL A 11 10.81 -3.13 -18.72
CA VAL A 11 11.28 -4.39 -19.33
C VAL A 11 10.06 -5.11 -19.88
N PRO A 12 9.95 -5.32 -21.20
CA PRO A 12 8.86 -6.12 -21.75
C PRO A 12 9.04 -7.58 -21.31
N LEU A 13 8.10 -8.08 -20.49
CA LEU A 13 7.96 -9.50 -20.17
C LEU A 13 7.73 -10.28 -21.48
N ARG A 14 8.73 -11.07 -21.90
CA ARG A 14 8.54 -12.08 -22.94
C ARG A 14 7.92 -13.32 -22.29
N PHE A 15 6.64 -13.55 -22.56
CA PHE A 15 6.00 -14.83 -22.27
C PHE A 15 6.54 -15.91 -23.21
N SER A 16 7.18 -16.94 -22.66
CA SER A 16 7.54 -18.17 -23.37
C SER A 16 6.35 -19.14 -23.27
N SER A 17 5.71 -19.45 -24.39
CA SER A 17 4.56 -20.37 -24.48
C SER A 17 4.96 -21.85 -24.54
N ILE A 18 5.94 -22.28 -23.73
CA ILE A 18 6.37 -23.69 -23.67
C ILE A 18 6.07 -24.22 -22.27
N PRO A 19 5.15 -25.19 -22.12
CA PRO A 19 4.93 -25.87 -20.85
C PRO A 19 6.19 -26.64 -20.44
N ARG A 20 6.78 -26.34 -19.28
CA ARG A 20 7.79 -27.23 -18.68
C ARG A 20 7.08 -28.34 -17.92
N SER A 21 7.38 -29.58 -18.32
CA SER A 21 6.93 -30.81 -17.68
C SER A 21 7.43 -30.90 -16.24
N VAL A 22 6.52 -31.19 -15.32
CA VAL A 22 6.80 -31.54 -13.91
C VAL A 22 7.39 -32.96 -13.86
N PRO A 23 8.59 -33.19 -13.29
CA PRO A 23 9.05 -34.56 -13.04
C PRO A 23 8.41 -35.12 -11.76
N PRO A 24 8.12 -36.43 -11.69
CA PRO A 24 7.40 -37.02 -10.58
C PRO A 24 8.27 -37.26 -9.34
N GLN A 25 7.54 -37.51 -8.25
CA GLN A 25 7.89 -37.64 -6.83
C GLN A 25 9.12 -38.51 -6.51
N PHE A 26 9.85 -38.06 -5.49
CA PHE A 26 10.94 -38.75 -4.79
C PHE A 26 10.46 -40.05 -4.10
N GLN A 27 11.20 -41.15 -4.28
CA GLN A 27 11.23 -42.30 -3.35
C GLN A 27 12.63 -42.44 -2.74
N PRO A 28 12.77 -42.83 -1.45
CA PRO A 28 14.05 -42.90 -0.77
C PRO A 28 14.66 -44.30 -0.85
N ASN A 29 15.92 -44.37 -1.32
CA ASN A 29 16.99 -45.28 -0.86
C ASN A 29 17.99 -45.52 -1.99
N GLN A 30 19.22 -45.03 -1.83
CA GLN A 30 20.48 -45.80 -1.94
C GLN A 30 21.69 -44.87 -1.74
N ARG A 31 22.70 -45.40 -1.03
CA ARG A 31 23.90 -44.69 -0.56
C ARG A 31 24.96 -44.54 -1.68
N LEU A 32 25.54 -43.33 -1.75
CA LEU A 32 26.93 -42.88 -2.04
C LEU A 32 27.94 -43.85 -2.72
N PRO A 33 28.86 -43.33 -3.58
CA PRO A 33 30.07 -42.68 -3.06
C PRO A 33 30.55 -41.38 -3.75
N LEU A 34 31.48 -40.76 -3.01
CA LEU A 34 32.17 -39.47 -3.15
C LEU A 34 33.07 -39.31 -4.39
N ASP A 35 33.39 -38.02 -4.61
CA ASP A 35 34.49 -37.41 -5.37
C ASP A 35 34.46 -37.48 -6.90
N PHE A 36 34.43 -36.29 -7.53
CA PHE A 36 35.50 -35.86 -8.43
C PHE A 36 35.44 -34.34 -8.68
N THR A 37 36.57 -33.70 -8.40
CA THR A 37 36.90 -32.31 -8.71
C THR A 37 37.46 -32.17 -10.12
N ASN A 38 37.43 -30.92 -10.63
CA ASN A 38 38.15 -30.31 -11.76
C ASN A 38 37.45 -30.10 -13.12
N LYS A 39 37.28 -28.79 -13.41
CA LYS A 39 37.66 -28.02 -14.60
C LYS A 39 37.28 -28.55 -15.99
N ILE A 40 36.62 -27.67 -16.78
CA ILE A 40 37.00 -27.32 -18.17
C ILE A 40 36.45 -25.93 -18.52
N GLN A 41 37.30 -25.13 -19.16
CA GLN A 41 37.05 -23.80 -19.74
C GLN A 41 36.58 -23.88 -21.21
N HIS A 42 36.04 -22.75 -21.69
CA HIS A 42 35.91 -22.26 -23.08
C HIS A 42 34.63 -22.57 -23.88
N GLY A 43 34.04 -21.50 -24.44
CA GLY A 43 33.06 -21.57 -25.52
C GLY A 43 32.26 -20.28 -25.75
N PHE A 44 32.92 -19.19 -26.17
CA PHE A 44 32.24 -18.03 -26.78
C PHE A 44 31.77 -18.42 -28.19
N GLY A 45 30.49 -18.18 -28.51
CA GLY A 45 29.92 -18.31 -29.85
C GLY A 45 28.81 -17.28 -30.07
N GLY A 46 29.12 -16.24 -30.86
CA GLY A 46 28.20 -15.15 -31.19
C GLY A 46 27.14 -15.54 -32.23
N VAL A 47 26.00 -14.83 -32.19
CA VAL A 47 24.89 -14.95 -33.16
C VAL A 47 24.49 -13.53 -33.63
N PRO A 48 24.12 -13.32 -34.91
CA PRO A 48 24.22 -12.02 -35.58
C PRO A 48 23.08 -11.04 -35.27
N PHE A 49 23.43 -9.75 -35.28
CA PHE A 49 22.55 -8.58 -35.23
C PHE A 49 21.74 -8.44 -36.54
N LEU A 50 20.42 -8.57 -36.48
CA LEU A 50 19.51 -8.14 -37.54
C LEU A 50 18.95 -6.75 -37.23
N ARG A 51 19.23 -5.82 -38.15
CA ARG A 51 18.94 -4.38 -38.08
C ARG A 51 17.54 -4.12 -38.66
N ALA A 52 16.56 -3.77 -37.82
CA ALA A 52 15.24 -3.33 -38.28
C ALA A 52 15.16 -1.79 -38.34
N LYS A 53 14.60 -1.26 -39.44
CA LYS A 53 14.39 0.18 -39.71
C LYS A 53 13.21 0.75 -38.89
N PRO A 54 13.20 2.06 -38.59
CA PRO A 54 12.19 2.66 -37.71
C PRO A 54 10.95 3.09 -38.49
N THR A 55 9.76 2.69 -38.03
CA THR A 55 8.49 3.26 -38.51
C THR A 55 7.50 3.53 -37.39
N ARG A 56 6.92 4.74 -37.46
CA ARG A 56 5.84 5.39 -36.69
C ARG A 56 6.20 5.96 -35.31
N LYS A 57 6.42 7.29 -35.30
CA LYS A 57 6.29 8.17 -34.14
C LYS A 57 4.86 8.09 -33.60
N LEU A 58 4.65 7.45 -32.45
CA LEU A 58 3.54 7.80 -31.58
C LEU A 58 3.94 9.03 -30.78
N CYS A 59 3.31 10.16 -31.08
CA CYS A 59 3.39 11.37 -30.27
C CYS A 59 2.41 11.19 -29.11
N THR A 60 2.90 10.65 -27.99
CA THR A 60 2.20 10.79 -26.70
C THR A 60 2.64 12.11 -26.11
N LYS A 61 1.81 13.15 -26.26
CA LYS A 61 1.94 14.34 -25.42
C LYS A 61 1.80 13.88 -23.98
N ALA A 62 2.90 13.91 -23.23
CA ALA A 62 2.84 13.91 -21.77
C ALA A 62 2.01 15.15 -21.39
N VAL A 63 0.78 14.92 -20.92
CA VAL A 63 0.05 15.97 -20.21
C VAL A 63 0.80 16.12 -18.90
N LEU A 64 1.69 17.11 -18.86
CA LEU A 64 2.12 17.73 -17.62
C LEU A 64 0.82 18.12 -16.91
N SER A 65 0.43 17.36 -15.89
CA SER A 65 -0.71 17.70 -15.06
C SER A 65 -0.41 19.04 -14.42
N GLU A 66 -1.12 20.06 -14.87
CA GLU A 66 -1.16 21.36 -14.21
C GLU A 66 -1.49 21.13 -12.73
N ILE A 67 -0.60 21.59 -11.87
CA ILE A 67 -0.73 21.53 -10.41
C ILE A 67 -2.01 22.31 -10.06
N PRO A 68 -3.03 21.67 -9.46
CA PRO A 68 -4.24 22.38 -9.10
C PRO A 68 -3.92 23.42 -8.02
N ASN A 69 -4.18 24.67 -8.36
CA ASN A 69 -4.12 25.83 -7.48
C ASN A 69 -4.92 25.54 -6.20
N GLN A 70 -4.39 25.93 -5.04
CA GLN A 70 -4.86 25.65 -3.67
C GLN A 70 -6.33 26.03 -3.38
N LYS A 71 -7.04 26.63 -4.35
CA LYS A 71 -8.45 27.05 -4.30
C LYS A 71 -9.44 26.06 -4.94
N GLN A 72 -9.00 24.91 -5.44
CA GLN A 72 -9.82 24.06 -6.33
C GLN A 72 -10.65 22.96 -5.63
N TYR A 73 -10.64 22.88 -4.30
CA TYR A 73 -11.43 21.90 -3.56
C TYR A 73 -12.52 22.59 -2.72
N PRO A 74 -13.65 22.99 -3.32
CA PRO A 74 -14.69 23.76 -2.63
C PRO A 74 -15.37 22.99 -1.46
N LYS A 75 -15.16 21.68 -1.34
CA LYS A 75 -15.79 20.82 -0.31
C LYS A 75 -14.82 20.03 0.60
N ILE A 76 -13.50 20.12 0.42
CA ILE A 76 -12.54 19.32 1.21
C ILE A 76 -12.03 20.12 2.40
N GLY A 77 -12.21 19.59 3.60
CA GLY A 77 -11.86 20.28 4.86
C GLY A 77 -13.01 21.03 5.52
N ALA A 78 -14.26 20.82 5.08
CA ALA A 78 -15.44 21.31 5.80
C ALA A 78 -15.53 20.68 7.20
N GLN A 79 -16.05 21.43 8.19
CA GLN A 79 -16.40 20.85 9.49
C GLN A 79 -17.37 19.68 9.28
N SER A 80 -17.19 18.58 10.01
CA SER A 80 -18.07 17.40 9.93
C SER A 80 -19.53 17.81 10.14
N THR A 81 -20.37 17.69 9.11
CA THR A 81 -21.81 17.98 9.14
C THR A 81 -22.68 16.74 9.34
N GLY A 82 -22.07 15.55 9.49
CA GLY A 82 -22.77 14.28 9.65
C GLY A 82 -23.41 14.09 11.04
N PRO A 83 -24.46 13.24 11.15
CA PRO A 83 -25.15 12.95 12.41
C PRO A 83 -24.35 12.06 13.35
N ILE A 84 -23.36 11.33 12.81
CA ILE A 84 -22.48 10.42 13.55
C ILE A 84 -21.21 11.22 13.88
N PRO A 85 -20.95 11.52 15.17
CA PRO A 85 -19.70 12.14 15.58
C PRO A 85 -18.50 11.27 15.20
N PRO A 86 -17.34 11.85 14.84
CA PRO A 86 -16.13 11.08 14.54
C PRO A 86 -15.72 10.09 15.64
N SER A 87 -16.03 10.39 16.91
CA SER A 87 -15.80 9.49 18.04
C SER A 87 -16.60 8.19 17.95
N GLN A 88 -17.79 8.19 17.35
CA GLN A 88 -18.60 6.98 17.17
C GLN A 88 -18.07 6.07 16.05
N LEU A 89 -17.45 6.63 15.00
CA LEU A 89 -16.82 5.82 13.94
C LEU A 89 -15.63 5.03 14.49
N ILE A 90 -14.82 5.65 15.34
CA ILE A 90 -13.68 5.01 16.00
C ILE A 90 -14.14 3.95 17.01
N GLN A 91 -15.30 4.17 17.66
CA GLN A 91 -15.86 3.23 18.63
C GLN A 91 -16.17 1.86 18.02
N VAL A 92 -16.58 1.77 16.75
CA VAL A 92 -16.92 0.48 16.11
C VAL A 92 -15.75 -0.51 16.22
N VAL A 93 -14.54 -0.07 15.85
CA VAL A 93 -13.34 -0.92 15.93
C VAL A 93 -12.83 -1.01 17.38
N MET A 94 -12.83 0.09 18.15
CA MET A 94 -12.38 0.10 19.55
C MET A 94 -13.21 -0.81 20.48
N GLU A 95 -14.49 -1.03 20.19
CA GLU A 95 -15.29 -1.99 20.92
C GLU A 95 -14.97 -3.44 20.55
N ALA A 96 -14.52 -3.67 19.32
CA ALA A 96 -14.23 -4.99 18.80
C ALA A 96 -12.86 -5.52 19.24
N VAL A 97 -11.86 -4.65 19.47
CA VAL A 97 -10.47 -5.06 19.78
C VAL A 97 -10.29 -5.88 21.06
N ASN A 98 -11.26 -5.86 21.99
CA ASN A 98 -11.25 -6.67 23.21
C ASN A 98 -12.31 -7.79 23.23
N LYS A 99 -13.15 -7.89 22.20
CA LYS A 99 -14.16 -8.95 22.09
C LYS A 99 -13.55 -10.22 21.45
N PRO A 100 -14.14 -11.41 21.68
CA PRO A 100 -13.77 -12.60 20.91
C PRO A 100 -13.93 -12.32 19.41
N ARG A 101 -12.90 -12.65 18.63
CA ARG A 101 -12.82 -12.33 17.21
C ARG A 101 -13.43 -13.47 16.41
N ASN A 102 -14.64 -13.28 15.88
CA ASN A 102 -15.25 -14.23 14.94
C ASN A 102 -14.63 -14.02 13.56
N VAL A 103 -13.59 -14.80 13.28
CA VAL A 103 -12.85 -14.74 12.02
C VAL A 103 -13.51 -15.65 11.00
N THR A 104 -13.94 -15.08 9.87
CA THR A 104 -14.44 -15.84 8.71
C THR A 104 -13.38 -15.81 7.60
N TYR A 105 -13.13 -16.94 6.95
CA TYR A 105 -12.10 -17.05 5.92
C TYR A 105 -12.69 -16.81 4.52
N LYS A 106 -12.23 -15.79 3.79
CA LYS A 106 -12.47 -15.56 2.35
C LYS A 106 -11.40 -16.28 1.50
N GLY A 107 -11.17 -17.57 1.74
CA GLY A 107 -10.15 -18.35 1.04
C GLY A 107 -9.13 -18.94 2.01
N LEU A 108 -7.98 -19.42 1.50
CA LEU A 108 -6.97 -20.11 2.32
C LEU A 108 -6.26 -19.19 3.33
N THR A 109 -6.19 -17.88 3.06
CA THR A 109 -5.43 -16.91 3.86
C THR A 109 -6.15 -15.59 4.11
N ASP A 110 -7.23 -15.31 3.40
CA ASP A 110 -7.92 -14.03 3.48
C ASP A 110 -8.95 -14.06 4.62
N LEU A 111 -8.87 -13.09 5.52
CA LEU A 111 -9.70 -13.02 6.71
C LEU A 111 -10.62 -11.83 6.58
N VAL A 112 -11.90 -12.04 6.82
CA VAL A 112 -12.86 -10.94 6.98
C VAL A 112 -13.62 -11.16 8.26
N THR A 113 -13.66 -10.14 9.09
CA THR A 113 -14.38 -10.16 10.35
C THR A 113 -15.71 -9.42 10.21
N GLU A 114 -16.62 -9.67 11.14
CA GLU A 114 -17.84 -8.86 11.28
C GLU A 114 -17.51 -7.37 11.46
N THR A 115 -16.35 -7.08 12.05
CA THR A 115 -15.85 -5.71 12.28
C THR A 115 -15.54 -4.98 10.98
N ASP A 116 -14.96 -5.63 9.96
CA ASP A 116 -14.71 -5.02 8.64
C ASP A 116 -16.03 -4.50 8.04
N LYS A 117 -17.07 -5.34 8.04
CA LYS A 117 -18.39 -4.99 7.49
C LYS A 117 -19.09 -3.89 8.28
N MET A 118 -19.02 -3.94 9.61
CA MET A 118 -19.60 -2.92 10.48
C MET A 118 -18.90 -1.57 10.31
N SER A 119 -17.57 -1.58 10.20
CA SER A 119 -16.74 -0.40 9.97
C SER A 119 -17.08 0.23 8.61
N GLU A 120 -17.13 -0.58 7.54
CA GLU A 120 -17.50 -0.09 6.21
C GLU A 120 -18.91 0.52 6.20
N ALA A 121 -19.89 -0.17 6.78
CA ALA A 121 -21.26 0.32 6.83
C ALA A 121 -21.38 1.68 7.54
N ALA A 122 -20.67 1.86 8.66
CA ALA A 122 -20.64 3.11 9.40
C ALA A 122 -20.02 4.26 8.60
N ILE A 123 -18.92 3.99 7.89
CA ILE A 123 -18.28 4.99 7.02
C ILE A 123 -19.20 5.33 5.84
N LEU A 124 -19.78 4.33 5.18
CA LEU A 124 -20.69 4.52 4.05
C LEU A 124 -21.92 5.35 4.43
N GLU A 125 -22.49 5.14 5.62
CA GLU A 125 -23.62 5.95 6.10
C GLU A 125 -23.25 7.43 6.19
N VAL A 126 -22.07 7.75 6.74
CA VAL A 126 -21.60 9.14 6.85
C VAL A 126 -21.32 9.73 5.48
N VAL A 127 -20.64 9.00 4.59
CA VAL A 127 -20.31 9.50 3.25
C VAL A 127 -21.57 9.74 2.44
N LYS A 128 -22.47 8.75 2.33
CA LYS A 128 -23.71 8.86 1.54
C LYS A 128 -24.62 9.96 2.04
N LYS A 129 -24.63 10.25 3.35
CA LYS A 129 -25.48 11.31 3.90
C LYS A 129 -24.96 12.73 3.56
N ASN A 130 -23.65 12.90 3.42
CA ASN A 130 -23.05 14.22 3.18
C ASN A 130 -22.67 14.45 1.71
N PHE A 131 -22.49 13.37 0.95
CA PHE A 131 -21.96 13.34 -0.41
C PHE A 131 -22.65 12.23 -1.22
N ASP A 132 -23.98 12.31 -1.35
CA ASP A 132 -24.80 11.35 -2.08
C ASP A 132 -24.50 11.30 -3.59
N ASP A 133 -23.89 12.36 -4.11
CA ASP A 133 -23.44 12.53 -5.50
C ASP A 133 -22.00 12.05 -5.76
N HIS A 134 -21.29 11.50 -4.76
CA HIS A 134 -19.91 11.03 -4.93
C HIS A 134 -19.81 9.53 -5.27
N LEU A 135 -18.72 9.14 -5.93
CA LEU A 135 -18.36 7.73 -6.15
C LEU A 135 -17.58 7.18 -4.95
N ILE A 136 -17.82 5.92 -4.62
CA ILE A 136 -17.14 5.20 -3.54
C ILE A 136 -16.59 3.88 -4.08
N LEU A 137 -15.36 3.54 -3.67
CA LEU A 137 -14.71 2.26 -3.85
C LEU A 137 -14.29 1.75 -2.47
N GLY A 138 -15.08 0.82 -1.93
CA GLY A 138 -14.76 0.10 -0.70
C GLY A 138 -14.13 -1.26 -0.99
N GLU A 139 -13.26 -1.72 -0.09
CA GLU A 139 -12.68 -3.07 -0.16
C GLU A 139 -13.76 -4.16 -0.17
N GLU A 140 -14.73 -4.05 0.74
CA GLU A 140 -15.74 -5.08 1.01
C GLU A 140 -16.97 -4.89 0.11
N GLY A 141 -17.41 -3.64 -0.09
CA GLY A 141 -18.60 -3.28 -0.85
C GLY A 141 -18.38 -3.01 -2.35
N GLY A 142 -17.12 -2.88 -2.80
CA GLY A 142 -16.78 -2.57 -4.18
C GLY A 142 -17.19 -1.14 -4.58
N ILE A 143 -17.62 -0.97 -5.84
CA ILE A 143 -17.98 0.34 -6.40
C ILE A 143 -19.44 0.67 -6.13
N ILE A 144 -19.70 1.84 -5.52
CA ILE A 144 -21.03 2.32 -5.14
C ILE A 144 -21.14 3.82 -5.44
N GLY A 145 -22.31 4.30 -5.88
CA GLY A 145 -22.58 5.73 -6.09
C GLY A 145 -22.56 6.15 -7.55
N ASP A 146 -22.37 7.45 -7.80
CA ASP A 146 -22.41 8.02 -9.15
C ASP A 146 -21.08 7.87 -9.88
N THR A 147 -21.05 7.02 -10.91
CA THR A 147 -19.87 6.79 -11.75
C THR A 147 -19.39 8.02 -12.55
N SER A 148 -20.22 9.07 -12.64
CA SER A 148 -19.88 10.33 -13.30
C SER A 148 -19.27 11.37 -12.36
N SER A 149 -19.21 11.08 -11.05
CA SER A 149 -18.63 11.96 -10.04
C SER A 149 -17.15 12.24 -10.31
N ASP A 150 -16.75 13.51 -10.15
CA ASP A 150 -15.34 13.92 -10.12
C ASP A 150 -14.62 13.43 -8.85
N TYR A 151 -15.35 13.05 -7.80
CA TYR A 151 -14.82 12.56 -6.53
C TYR A 151 -14.93 11.03 -6.42
N LEU A 152 -13.87 10.41 -5.91
CA LEU A 152 -13.82 9.00 -5.54
C LEU A 152 -13.33 8.83 -4.11
N TRP A 153 -14.17 8.25 -3.25
CA TRP A 153 -13.78 7.80 -1.91
C TRP A 153 -13.20 6.39 -1.98
N CYS A 154 -11.95 6.21 -1.62
CA CYS A 154 -11.32 4.90 -1.47
C CYS A 154 -11.32 4.53 0.02
N ILE A 155 -12.00 3.46 0.39
CA ILE A 155 -12.25 3.07 1.79
C ILE A 155 -11.69 1.67 2.02
N ASP A 156 -10.75 1.58 2.95
CA ASP A 156 -10.35 0.34 3.60
C ASP A 156 -10.89 0.37 5.04
N PRO A 157 -11.92 -0.44 5.34
CA PRO A 157 -12.57 -0.41 6.64
C PRO A 157 -11.74 -1.06 7.75
N LEU A 158 -10.71 -1.85 7.43
CA LEU A 158 -9.81 -2.50 8.38
C LEU A 158 -8.52 -3.00 7.70
N ASP A 159 -7.59 -2.08 7.41
CA ASP A 159 -6.27 -2.41 6.87
C ASP A 159 -5.48 -3.19 7.91
N GLY A 160 -5.02 -4.39 7.55
CA GLY A 160 -4.35 -5.31 8.46
C GLY A 160 -5.30 -6.24 9.20
N THR A 161 -6.34 -6.76 8.56
CA THR A 161 -7.31 -7.70 9.14
C THR A 161 -6.65 -8.90 9.85
N THR A 162 -5.53 -9.41 9.32
CA THR A 162 -4.74 -10.46 10.00
C THR A 162 -4.19 -9.98 11.34
N ASN A 163 -3.64 -8.77 11.40
CA ASN A 163 -3.15 -8.20 12.66
C ASN A 163 -4.30 -8.02 13.65
N PHE A 164 -5.43 -7.50 13.19
CA PHE A 164 -6.64 -7.39 14.01
C PHE A 164 -7.08 -8.76 14.56
N ALA A 165 -7.17 -9.78 13.70
CA ALA A 165 -7.56 -11.16 14.05
C ALA A 165 -6.66 -11.78 15.13
N HIS A 166 -5.37 -11.47 15.10
CA HIS A 166 -4.38 -11.95 16.08
C HIS A 166 -4.20 -11.01 17.29
N GLY A 167 -4.83 -9.84 17.30
CA GLY A 167 -4.58 -8.80 18.31
C GLY A 167 -3.17 -8.21 18.25
N TYR A 168 -2.51 -8.28 17.09
CA TYR A 168 -1.21 -7.67 16.86
C TYR A 168 -1.37 -6.14 16.67
N PRO A 169 -0.56 -5.31 17.35
CA PRO A 169 -0.72 -3.85 17.30
C PRO A 169 -0.09 -3.27 16.02
N SER A 170 -0.86 -3.25 14.94
CA SER A 170 -0.61 -2.50 13.70
C SER A 170 -1.75 -2.75 12.70
N PHE A 171 -2.84 -2.01 12.81
CA PHE A 171 -3.94 -2.03 11.82
C PHE A 171 -4.63 -0.66 11.82
N ALA A 172 -5.42 -0.38 10.79
CA ALA A 172 -6.06 0.92 10.66
C ALA A 172 -7.43 0.89 9.99
N VAL A 173 -8.19 1.96 10.20
CA VAL A 173 -9.23 2.37 9.25
C VAL A 173 -8.62 3.42 8.33
N SER A 174 -8.76 3.27 7.01
CA SER A 174 -8.15 4.16 6.03
C SER A 174 -9.19 4.70 5.04
N VAL A 175 -9.27 6.03 4.93
CA VAL A 175 -10.19 6.72 4.03
C VAL A 175 -9.44 7.77 3.24
N GLY A 176 -9.32 7.56 1.94
CA GLY A 176 -8.74 8.51 0.99
C GLY A 176 -9.81 9.07 0.06
N VAL A 177 -9.66 10.34 -0.35
CA VAL A 177 -10.53 10.98 -1.34
C VAL A 177 -9.68 11.43 -2.50
N LEU A 178 -10.03 10.98 -3.70
CA LEU A 178 -9.48 11.47 -4.96
C LEU A 178 -10.44 12.47 -5.59
N PHE A 179 -9.91 13.49 -6.23
CA PHE A 179 -10.64 14.40 -7.10
C PHE A 179 -10.00 14.36 -8.49
N ARG A 180 -10.76 13.92 -9.50
CA ARG A 180 -10.29 13.68 -10.88
C ARG A 180 -9.02 12.82 -10.92
N GLY A 181 -9.01 11.76 -10.10
CA GLY A 181 -7.89 10.84 -9.97
C GLY A 181 -6.69 11.33 -9.13
N ASN A 182 -6.72 12.57 -8.62
CA ASN A 182 -5.64 13.12 -7.81
C ASN A 182 -6.00 13.07 -6.31
N PRO A 183 -5.08 12.65 -5.42
CA PRO A 183 -5.32 12.66 -3.99
C PRO A 183 -5.67 14.05 -3.45
N ALA A 184 -6.75 14.14 -2.67
CA ALA A 184 -7.36 15.41 -2.28
C ALA A 184 -7.54 15.51 -0.76
N ALA A 185 -7.98 14.43 -0.09
CA ALA A 185 -8.09 14.34 1.36
C ALA A 185 -7.74 12.93 1.85
N ALA A 186 -7.28 12.82 3.09
CA ALA A 186 -6.96 11.54 3.73
C ALA A 186 -7.22 11.57 5.22
N ALA A 187 -7.70 10.46 5.76
CA ALA A 187 -7.74 10.15 7.18
C ALA A 187 -7.33 8.67 7.39
N VAL A 188 -6.41 8.43 8.31
CA VAL A 188 -6.02 7.08 8.74
C VAL A 188 -6.10 7.03 10.26
N VAL A 189 -6.89 6.11 10.81
CA VAL A 189 -6.96 5.86 12.25
C VAL A 189 -6.20 4.58 12.53
N GLU A 190 -4.98 4.71 13.02
CA GLU A 190 -4.14 3.58 13.42
C GLU A 190 -4.47 3.15 14.85
N PHE A 191 -4.53 1.84 15.07
CA PHE A 191 -4.71 1.22 16.38
C PHE A 191 -3.38 0.66 16.90
N VAL A 192 -2.97 1.10 18.09
CA VAL A 192 -1.66 0.80 18.69
C VAL A 192 -1.78 0.27 20.12
N GLY A 193 -0.67 -0.22 20.66
CA GLY A 193 -0.60 -0.77 22.02
C GLY A 193 -0.67 -2.29 21.99
N GLY A 194 -1.89 -2.84 22.10
CA GLY A 194 -2.13 -4.28 22.10
C GLY A 194 -3.30 -4.67 23.01
N PRO A 195 -3.53 -5.98 23.21
CA PRO A 195 -4.59 -6.49 24.08
C PRO A 195 -4.55 -5.82 25.45
N MET A 196 -5.71 -5.38 25.95
CA MET A 196 -5.89 -4.67 27.23
C MET A 196 -5.33 -3.24 27.32
N CYS A 197 -4.65 -2.71 26.29
CA CYS A 197 -4.06 -1.36 26.31
C CYS A 197 -4.16 -0.62 24.97
N TRP A 198 -5.22 -0.87 24.20
CA TRP A 198 -5.47 -0.24 22.91
C TRP A 198 -5.59 1.29 22.98
N ASN A 199 -4.91 1.96 22.06
CA ASN A 199 -5.00 3.40 21.83
C ASN A 199 -5.03 3.69 20.32
N THR A 200 -5.23 4.94 19.92
CA THR A 200 -5.28 5.35 18.52
C THR A 200 -4.33 6.51 18.19
N ARG A 201 -3.84 6.53 16.95
CA ARG A 201 -3.21 7.69 16.31
C ARG A 201 -4.02 8.05 15.07
N ILE A 202 -4.42 9.32 14.97
CA ILE A 202 -5.22 9.81 13.86
C ILE A 202 -4.33 10.63 12.94
N PHE A 203 -4.08 10.12 11.75
CA PHE A 203 -3.39 10.82 10.68
C PHE A 203 -4.41 11.49 9.77
N SER A 204 -4.12 12.72 9.36
CA SER A 204 -4.95 13.43 8.39
C SER A 204 -4.10 14.28 7.46
N ALA A 205 -4.58 14.45 6.23
CA ALA A 205 -3.93 15.31 5.24
C ALA A 205 -4.93 15.85 4.23
N THR A 206 -4.61 17.00 3.66
CA THR A 206 -5.31 17.57 2.50
C THR A 206 -4.29 18.00 1.47
N ALA A 207 -4.65 17.97 0.19
CA ALA A 207 -3.75 18.41 -0.88
C ALA A 207 -3.31 19.87 -0.66
N GLY A 208 -1.99 20.07 -0.49
CA GLY A 208 -1.40 21.39 -0.24
C GLY A 208 -1.63 21.94 1.18
N GLY A 209 -2.25 21.17 2.08
CA GLY A 209 -2.48 21.52 3.48
C GLY A 209 -1.47 20.90 4.46
N GLY A 210 -0.61 20.01 3.98
CA GLY A 210 0.31 19.24 4.82
C GLY A 210 -0.38 18.02 5.47
N ALA A 211 0.40 17.31 6.30
CA ALA A 211 -0.07 16.14 7.04
C ALA A 211 0.07 16.36 8.56
N PHE A 212 -0.84 15.74 9.31
CA PHE A 212 -0.95 15.88 10.75
C PHE A 212 -1.13 14.50 11.40
N CYS A 213 -0.62 14.34 12.62
CA CYS A 213 -0.91 13.23 13.52
C CYS A 213 -1.46 13.80 14.83
N ASN A 214 -2.67 13.40 15.22
CA ASN A 214 -3.38 13.92 16.41
C ASN A 214 -3.42 15.46 16.44
N GLY A 215 -3.62 16.08 15.28
CA GLY A 215 -3.68 17.54 15.11
C GLY A 215 -2.32 18.25 15.11
N GLN A 216 -1.21 17.54 15.33
CA GLN A 216 0.13 18.11 15.23
C GLN A 216 0.73 17.88 13.84
N LYS A 217 1.33 18.90 13.25
CA LYS A 217 1.97 18.80 11.93
C LYS A 217 3.17 17.86 12.02
N ILE A 218 3.25 16.92 11.09
CA ILE A 218 4.32 15.92 10.99
C ILE A 218 5.23 16.20 9.80
N HIS A 219 6.35 15.49 9.71
CA HIS A 219 7.30 15.56 8.59
C HIS A 219 8.02 14.23 8.44
N VAL A 220 8.37 13.88 7.19
CA VAL A 220 9.26 12.75 6.89
C VAL A 220 10.65 12.98 7.47
N SER A 221 11.39 11.88 7.64
CA SER A 221 12.80 11.91 8.02
C SER A 221 13.64 12.68 6.99
N GLU A 222 14.65 13.41 7.46
CA GLU A 222 15.66 14.08 6.61
C GLU A 222 16.78 13.13 6.16
N THR A 223 16.78 11.88 6.62
CA THR A 223 17.79 10.89 6.27
C THR A 223 17.79 10.62 4.77
N ASN A 224 18.92 10.90 4.12
CA ASN A 224 19.11 10.72 2.67
C ASN A 224 20.10 9.58 2.32
N LEU A 225 20.48 8.76 3.31
CA LEU A 225 21.45 7.68 3.18
C LEU A 225 20.81 6.36 3.61
N VAL A 226 20.83 5.36 2.72
CA VAL A 226 20.16 4.07 2.93
C VAL A 226 20.74 3.32 4.14
N GLU A 227 22.05 3.42 4.37
CA GLU A 227 22.75 2.79 5.49
C GLU A 227 22.36 3.37 6.87
N ARG A 228 21.66 4.50 6.88
CA ARG A 228 21.13 5.15 8.08
C ARG A 228 19.62 5.00 8.23
N SER A 229 18.97 4.37 7.25
CA SER A 229 17.51 4.29 7.14
C SER A 229 16.96 3.04 7.84
N LEU A 230 15.81 3.18 8.50
CA LEU A 230 14.90 2.10 8.87
C LEU A 230 13.80 2.03 7.81
N LEU A 231 13.63 0.87 7.19
CA LEU A 231 12.69 0.69 6.09
C LEU A 231 11.51 -0.18 6.50
N VAL A 232 10.41 -0.09 5.74
CA VAL A 232 9.18 -0.87 5.98
C VAL A 232 8.72 -1.52 4.67
N THR A 233 8.12 -2.70 4.74
CA THR A 233 7.53 -3.38 3.58
C THR A 233 6.39 -4.30 3.99
N GLY A 234 5.53 -4.67 3.04
CA GLY A 234 4.60 -5.79 3.18
C GLY A 234 4.80 -6.87 2.11
N PHE A 235 4.11 -7.98 2.31
CA PHE A 235 4.14 -9.15 1.41
C PHE A 235 2.71 -9.62 1.18
N GLY A 236 2.34 -9.72 -0.11
CA GLY A 236 1.08 -10.33 -0.51
C GLY A 236 1.01 -11.81 -0.17
N TYR A 237 -0.22 -12.33 -0.10
CA TYR A 237 -0.49 -13.73 0.24
C TYR A 237 -0.16 -14.72 -0.88
N GLU A 238 -0.13 -14.26 -2.12
CA GLU A 238 0.22 -15.09 -3.28
C GLU A 238 1.74 -15.20 -3.39
N HIS A 239 2.26 -16.42 -3.26
CA HIS A 239 3.70 -16.71 -3.35
C HIS A 239 4.14 -16.96 -4.80
N ASP A 240 4.02 -15.95 -5.64
CA ASP A 240 4.39 -15.99 -7.06
C ASP A 240 5.56 -15.04 -7.39
N ASP A 241 5.77 -14.70 -8.66
CA ASP A 241 6.96 -13.98 -9.11
C ASP A 241 7.17 -12.60 -8.40
N PRO A 242 6.14 -11.74 -8.21
CA PRO A 242 6.28 -10.54 -7.40
C PRO A 242 6.66 -10.80 -5.95
N TRP A 243 6.14 -11.86 -5.32
CA TRP A 243 6.51 -12.23 -3.96
C TRP A 243 7.99 -12.64 -3.86
N ALA A 244 8.47 -13.46 -4.81
CA ALA A 244 9.88 -13.85 -4.87
C ALA A 244 10.79 -12.64 -5.11
N THR A 245 10.39 -11.74 -6.02
CA THR A 245 11.09 -10.47 -6.26
C THR A 245 11.13 -9.62 -4.99
N ASN A 246 10.04 -9.56 -4.24
CA ASN A 246 9.97 -8.80 -3.00
C ASN A 246 10.89 -9.38 -1.91
N LEU A 247 11.04 -10.70 -1.84
CA LEU A 247 12.01 -11.34 -0.94
C LEU A 247 13.45 -10.96 -1.28
N ASP A 248 13.79 -10.89 -2.58
CA ASP A 248 15.12 -10.46 -3.01
C ASP A 248 15.38 -9.00 -2.61
N LEU A 249 14.38 -8.11 -2.76
CA LEU A 249 14.46 -6.73 -2.28
C LEU A 249 14.62 -6.66 -0.76
N PHE A 250 13.80 -7.42 -0.02
CA PHE A 250 13.86 -7.47 1.45
C PHE A 250 15.23 -7.92 1.96
N LYS A 251 15.79 -8.96 1.36
CA LYS A 251 17.15 -9.44 1.64
C LYS A 251 18.17 -8.33 1.35
N HIS A 252 18.14 -7.78 0.15
CA HIS A 252 19.08 -6.74 -0.27
C HIS A 252 19.06 -5.52 0.67
N PHE A 253 17.87 -5.01 0.99
CA PHE A 253 17.72 -3.85 1.87
C PHE A 253 18.07 -4.12 3.32
N THR A 254 17.93 -5.37 3.79
CA THR A 254 18.43 -5.76 5.12
C THR A 254 19.96 -5.70 5.19
N ASP A 255 20.66 -5.99 4.09
CA ASP A 255 22.14 -5.95 4.04
C ASP A 255 22.70 -4.51 4.05
N VAL A 256 21.95 -3.53 3.54
CA VAL A 256 22.47 -2.16 3.29
C VAL A 256 21.81 -1.06 4.12
N SER A 257 20.84 -1.37 4.99
CA SER A 257 20.13 -0.40 5.83
C SER A 257 20.25 -0.74 7.32
N ARG A 258 19.59 0.02 8.21
CA ARG A 258 19.48 -0.33 9.65
C ARG A 258 18.46 -1.43 9.92
N GLY A 259 17.88 -1.98 8.87
CA GLY A 259 16.94 -3.09 8.89
C GLY A 259 15.62 -2.73 8.25
N VAL A 260 14.84 -3.77 8.01
CA VAL A 260 13.52 -3.69 7.40
C VAL A 260 12.48 -4.21 8.39
N ARG A 261 11.33 -3.53 8.50
CA ARG A 261 10.16 -3.94 9.28
C ARG A 261 9.07 -4.43 8.34
N ARG A 262 8.22 -5.32 8.84
CA ARG A 262 7.02 -5.83 8.16
C ARG A 262 5.87 -5.79 9.15
N LEU A 263 5.12 -4.69 9.17
CA LEU A 263 4.10 -4.47 10.18
C LEU A 263 2.77 -5.09 9.78
N GLY A 264 2.43 -5.12 8.49
CA GLY A 264 1.28 -5.84 7.95
C GLY A 264 -0.01 -5.03 7.82
N ALA A 265 0.11 -3.70 7.72
CA ALA A 265 -0.97 -2.79 7.37
C ALA A 265 -0.38 -1.63 6.53
N ALA A 266 -0.73 -1.56 5.25
CA ALA A 266 -0.07 -0.69 4.27
C ALA A 266 -0.27 0.80 4.58
N ALA A 267 -1.48 1.20 4.97
CA ALA A 267 -1.82 2.56 5.36
C ALA A 267 -1.04 3.00 6.61
N VAL A 268 -0.83 2.08 7.56
CA VAL A 268 -0.01 2.32 8.76
C VAL A 268 1.45 2.50 8.38
N ASP A 269 2.01 1.63 7.54
CA ASP A 269 3.39 1.69 7.09
C ASP A 269 3.69 3.03 6.38
N MET A 270 2.79 3.50 5.52
CA MET A 270 2.86 4.83 4.91
C MET A 270 2.78 5.95 5.96
N CYS A 271 1.89 5.86 6.95
CA CYS A 271 1.81 6.86 8.02
C CYS A 271 3.08 6.92 8.88
N HIS A 272 3.77 5.79 9.08
CA HIS A 272 5.07 5.75 9.80
C HIS A 272 6.18 6.45 9.01
N VAL A 273 6.18 6.32 7.68
CA VAL A 273 7.07 7.10 6.81
C VAL A 273 6.77 8.60 6.95
N ALA A 274 5.49 8.99 6.88
CA ALA A 274 5.07 10.38 7.03
C ALA A 274 5.41 10.99 8.41
N LEU A 275 5.47 10.16 9.46
CA LEU A 275 5.86 10.55 10.81
C LEU A 275 7.38 10.67 10.97
N GLY A 276 8.16 10.24 9.97
CA GLY A 276 9.62 10.28 9.98
C GLY A 276 10.29 9.24 10.89
N ILE A 277 9.53 8.22 11.34
CA ILE A 277 10.08 7.11 12.14
C ILE A 277 10.57 5.94 11.27
N ALA A 278 10.23 5.97 9.98
CA ALA A 278 10.80 5.14 8.93
C ALA A 278 11.09 6.01 7.70
N GLU A 279 12.07 5.64 6.90
CA GLU A 279 12.51 6.44 5.75
C GLU A 279 11.80 6.09 4.46
N ALA A 280 11.41 4.83 4.25
CA ALA A 280 10.71 4.42 3.04
C ALA A 280 9.84 3.17 3.25
N TYR A 281 8.85 3.04 2.38
CA TYR A 281 7.95 1.89 2.29
C TYR A 281 7.86 1.40 0.85
N TRP A 282 7.79 0.08 0.66
CA TRP A 282 7.45 -0.54 -0.62
C TRP A 282 6.62 -1.81 -0.43
N GLU A 283 5.74 -2.07 -1.39
CA GLU A 283 4.93 -3.30 -1.46
C GLU A 283 4.40 -3.49 -2.88
N TYR A 284 4.14 -4.75 -3.26
CA TYR A 284 3.52 -5.10 -4.54
C TYR A 284 2.02 -5.36 -4.37
N ARG A 285 1.25 -5.06 -5.43
CA ARG A 285 -0.17 -5.42 -5.58
C ARG A 285 -1.15 -4.76 -4.60
N LEU A 286 -0.75 -3.66 -3.97
CA LEU A 286 -1.68 -2.83 -3.21
C LEU A 286 -2.85 -2.37 -4.09
N LYS A 287 -4.02 -2.32 -3.47
CA LYS A 287 -5.27 -1.84 -4.03
C LYS A 287 -5.41 -0.34 -3.82
N PRO A 288 -6.33 0.33 -4.53
CA PRO A 288 -6.53 1.76 -4.36
C PRO A 288 -6.94 2.16 -2.93
N TRP A 289 -7.68 1.32 -2.21
CA TRP A 289 -8.10 1.58 -0.82
C TRP A 289 -6.94 1.49 0.18
N ASP A 290 -6.01 0.54 -0.01
CA ASP A 290 -4.77 0.44 0.78
C ASP A 290 -3.91 1.72 0.67
N MET A 291 -3.88 2.34 -0.52
CA MET A 291 -2.93 3.41 -0.84
C MET A 291 -3.47 4.83 -0.75
N ALA A 292 -4.74 5.07 -1.09
CA ALA A 292 -5.22 6.43 -1.37
C ALA A 292 -4.99 7.40 -0.20
N ALA A 293 -5.25 6.97 1.03
CA ALA A 293 -5.05 7.80 2.22
C ALA A 293 -3.56 7.92 2.57
N GLY A 294 -2.87 6.78 2.76
CA GLY A 294 -1.47 6.73 3.16
C GLY A 294 -0.54 7.47 2.19
N ALA A 295 -0.78 7.34 0.88
CA ALA A 295 -0.01 8.02 -0.15
C ALA A 295 -0.14 9.55 -0.04
N LEU A 296 -1.33 10.09 0.22
CA LEU A 296 -1.49 11.55 0.42
C LEU A 296 -0.80 12.02 1.71
N VAL A 297 -0.90 11.23 2.78
CA VAL A 297 -0.25 11.53 4.07
C VAL A 297 1.27 11.62 3.90
N VAL A 298 1.89 10.76 3.08
CA VAL A 298 3.33 10.81 2.74
C VAL A 298 3.65 11.87 1.68
N TYR A 299 2.87 11.99 0.62
CA TYR A 299 3.22 12.81 -0.55
C TYR A 299 3.22 14.32 -0.25
N ASN A 300 2.49 14.76 0.79
CA ASN A 300 2.41 16.17 1.19
C ASN A 300 3.76 16.81 1.61
N PHE A 301 4.85 16.05 1.66
CA PHE A 301 6.19 16.56 1.97
C PHE A 301 7.05 16.92 0.74
N HIS A 302 6.60 16.59 -0.48
CA HIS A 302 7.31 16.92 -1.73
C HIS A 302 6.74 18.19 -2.42
N PHE A 303 6.52 19.26 -1.65
CA PHE A 303 6.37 20.61 -2.20
C PHE A 303 7.69 21.36 -2.04
N TRP A 304 8.59 21.19 -3.00
CA TRP A 304 9.75 22.07 -3.17
C TRP A 304 9.68 22.68 -4.58
N PHE A 305 9.51 24.00 -4.64
CA PHE A 305 9.67 24.82 -5.86
C PHE A 305 11.14 24.89 -6.28
#